data_AF-A0A359MAD8-F1
#
_entry.id   AF-A0A359MAD8-F1
#
_cell.length_a   1.000
_cell.length_b   1.000
_cell.length_c   1.000
_cell.angle_alpha   90.00
_cell.angle_beta   90.00
_cell.angle_gamma   90.00
#
_symmetry.space_group_name_H-M   'P 1'
#
loop_
_entity.id
_entity.type
_entity.pdbx_description
1 polymer ?
#
loop_
_entity_poly.entity_id
_entity_poly.type
_entity_poly.pdbx_seq_one_letter_code
_entity_poly.pdbx_strand_id
1 'polypeptide(L)'
;MTAAEIRDTWLRFFESKKHKIEASASLVPQNDPTLLWINAGVAPLKKYFDGSEKPSNPRLTNVQKCIRTNDIDNVGKTARHHTFFEMLGNW
;
A
#
# COMPACT_ATOMS: atom_id res chain seq x y z
N MET A 1 -5.42 -8.83 19.26
CA MET A 1 -6.04 -8.00 18.20
C MET A 1 -6.17 -8.84 16.94
N THR A 2 -7.29 -8.79 16.24
CA THR A 2 -7.48 -9.41 14.93
C THR A 2 -6.72 -8.62 13.85
N ALA A 3 -6.47 -9.21 12.68
CA ALA A 3 -5.85 -8.50 11.56
C ALA A 3 -6.67 -7.25 11.14
N ALA A 4 -8.01 -7.34 11.23
CA ALA A 4 -8.90 -6.21 10.96
C ALA A 4 -8.73 -5.08 12.00
N GLU A 5 -8.58 -5.41 13.28
CA GLU A 5 -8.32 -4.43 14.34
C GLU A 5 -6.95 -3.76 14.19
N ILE A 6 -5.93 -4.50 13.76
CA ILE A 6 -4.60 -3.94 13.48
C ILE A 6 -4.67 -2.95 12.31
N ARG A 7 -5.41 -3.30 11.24
CA ARG A 7 -5.65 -2.41 10.09
C ARG A 7 -6.28 -1.09 10.52
N ASP A 8 -7.36 -1.18 11.29
CA ASP A 8 -8.10 0.00 11.80
C ASP A 8 -7.23 0.84 12.74
N THR A 9 -6.46 0.18 13.62
CA THR A 9 -5.54 0.87 14.55
C THR A 9 -4.48 1.69 13.80
N TRP A 10 -3.88 1.14 12.74
CA TRP A 10 -2.90 1.86 11.92
C TRP A 10 -3.50 3.10 11.26
N LEU A 11 -4.64 2.94 10.59
CA LEU A 11 -5.33 4.03 9.89
C LEU A 11 -5.72 5.15 10.86
N ARG A 12 -6.35 4.79 11.99
CA ARG A 12 -6.75 5.75 13.03
C ARG A 12 -5.57 6.46 13.68
N PHE A 13 -4.46 5.74 13.89
CA PHE A 13 -3.25 6.36 14.43
C PHE A 13 -2.77 7.48 13.51
N PHE A 14 -2.63 7.23 12.21
CA PHE A 14 -2.13 8.24 11.28
C PHE A 14 -3.16 9.34 10.96
N GLU A 15 -4.45 9.01 10.95
CA GLU A 15 -5.54 9.99 10.90
C GLU A 15 -5.47 10.95 12.09
N SER A 16 -5.24 10.45 13.32
CA SER A 16 -5.03 11.30 14.51
C SER A 16 -3.83 12.24 14.39
N LYS A 17 -2.86 11.88 13.53
CA LYS A 17 -1.69 12.71 13.18
C LYS A 17 -1.93 13.59 11.96
N LYS A 18 -3.17 13.75 11.50
CA LYS A 18 -3.61 14.57 10.35
C LYS A 18 -3.21 14.03 8.97
N HIS A 19 -2.92 12.73 8.86
CA HIS A 19 -2.82 12.09 7.53
C HIS A 19 -4.22 11.86 6.99
N LYS A 20 -4.41 12.05 5.68
CA LYS A 20 -5.63 11.65 5.00
C LYS A 20 -5.57 10.15 4.72
N ILE A 21 -6.63 9.43 5.06
CA ILE A 21 -6.79 8.01 4.70
C ILE A 21 -7.08 7.92 3.21
N GLU A 22 -6.22 7.24 2.47
CA GLU A 22 -6.42 6.88 1.07
C GLU A 22 -6.84 5.41 0.96
N ALA A 23 -7.80 5.14 0.10
CA ALA A 23 -8.27 3.77 -0.14
C ALA A 23 -7.19 2.95 -0.84
N SER A 24 -7.20 1.62 -0.62
CA SER A 24 -6.38 0.70 -1.41
C SER A 24 -6.74 0.85 -2.89
N ALA A 25 -5.75 1.15 -3.72
CA ALA A 25 -5.88 1.13 -5.17
C ALA A 25 -6.06 -0.30 -5.70
N SER A 26 -6.47 -0.41 -6.97
CA SER A 26 -6.53 -1.68 -7.72
C SER A 26 -5.17 -2.38 -7.73
N LEU A 27 -5.18 -3.71 -7.80
CA LEU A 27 -3.96 -4.50 -8.02
C LEU A 27 -3.38 -4.30 -9.43
N VAL A 28 -4.23 -3.92 -10.39
CA VAL A 28 -3.86 -3.61 -11.77
C VAL A 28 -3.49 -2.12 -11.87
N PRO A 29 -2.23 -1.78 -12.14
CA PRO A 29 -1.79 -0.40 -12.29
C PRO A 29 -2.59 0.32 -13.38
N GLN A 30 -2.88 1.60 -13.15
CA GLN A 30 -3.53 2.47 -14.13
C GLN A 30 -2.48 3.42 -14.68
N ASN A 31 -2.31 3.46 -15.99
CA ASN A 31 -1.36 4.36 -16.67
C ASN A 31 0.11 4.20 -16.24
N ASP A 32 0.52 3.02 -15.75
CA ASP A 32 1.93 2.71 -15.49
C ASP A 32 2.33 1.42 -16.24
N PRO A 33 2.91 1.52 -17.45
CA PRO A 33 3.31 0.35 -18.23
C PRO A 33 4.55 -0.37 -17.64
N THR A 34 5.19 0.20 -16.61
CA THR A 34 6.39 -0.38 -15.99
C THR A 34 6.07 -1.32 -14.85
N LEU A 35 4.84 -1.29 -14.32
CA LEU A 35 4.39 -2.15 -13.23
C LEU A 35 3.45 -3.24 -13.75
N LEU A 36 3.75 -4.49 -13.37
CA LEU A 36 2.84 -5.61 -13.61
C LEU A 36 1.69 -5.62 -12.59
N TRP A 37 2.02 -5.50 -11.31
CA TRP A 37 1.09 -5.44 -10.19
C TRP A 37 1.46 -4.30 -9.24
N ILE A 38 0.47 -3.75 -8.53
CA ILE A 38 0.76 -2.92 -7.36
C ILE A 38 1.39 -3.82 -6.28
N ASN A 39 2.66 -3.58 -5.98
CA ASN A 39 3.51 -4.41 -5.11
C ASN A 39 3.93 -3.72 -3.80
N ALA A 40 3.56 -2.44 -3.64
CA ALA A 40 3.87 -1.59 -2.50
C ALA A 40 2.80 -0.50 -2.32
N GLY A 41 2.65 -0.01 -1.09
CA GLY A 41 1.69 1.04 -0.74
C GLY A 41 1.95 2.41 -1.38
N VAL A 42 3.20 2.67 -1.79
CA VAL A 42 3.61 3.91 -2.47
C VAL A 42 3.35 3.88 -3.98
N ALA A 43 3.24 2.70 -4.60
CA ALA A 43 3.14 2.59 -6.06
C ALA A 43 1.95 3.38 -6.66
N PRO A 44 0.74 3.37 -6.06
CA PRO A 44 -0.38 4.19 -6.52
C PRO A 44 -0.17 5.70 -6.32
N LEU A 45 0.79 6.08 -5.48
CA LEU A 45 1.09 7.47 -5.09
C LEU A 45 2.27 8.06 -5.86
N LYS A 46 2.84 7.32 -6.84
CA LYS A 46 4.04 7.70 -7.60
C LYS A 46 3.99 9.15 -8.11
N LYS A 47 2.85 9.56 -8.68
CA LYS A 47 2.58 10.91 -9.20
C LYS A 47 2.70 12.04 -8.16
N TYR A 48 2.49 11.74 -6.88
CA TYR A 48 2.70 12.69 -5.79
C TYR A 48 4.16 12.81 -5.40
N PHE A 49 4.92 11.72 -5.52
CA PHE A 49 6.34 11.67 -5.19
C PHE A 49 7.24 12.18 -6.32
N ASP A 50 6.84 11.98 -7.58
CA ASP A 50 7.54 12.55 -8.74
C ASP A 50 7.16 14.02 -9.03
N GLY A 51 6.16 14.55 -8.33
CA GLY A 51 5.71 15.94 -8.41
C GLY A 51 4.78 16.24 -9.58
N SER A 52 4.36 15.24 -10.36
CA SER A 52 3.41 15.41 -11.47
C SER A 52 2.03 15.87 -10.99
N GLU A 53 1.64 15.45 -9.78
CA GLU A 53 0.43 15.91 -9.12
C GLU A 53 0.72 16.37 -7.69
N LYS A 54 0.05 17.43 -7.25
CA LYS A 54 0.10 17.88 -5.87
C LYS A 54 -1.06 17.26 -5.08
N PRO A 55 -0.81 16.51 -4.00
CA PRO A 55 -1.89 15.93 -3.22
C PRO A 55 -2.63 17.03 -2.43
N SER A 56 -3.94 16.86 -2.28
CA SER A 56 -4.79 17.75 -1.47
C SER A 56 -4.34 17.84 0.00
N ASN A 57 -3.84 16.72 0.55
CA ASN A 57 -3.17 16.66 1.84
C ASN A 57 -1.75 16.13 1.60
N PRO A 58 -0.69 16.84 2.00
CA PRO A 58 0.69 16.37 1.84
C PRO A 58 1.04 15.17 2.74
N ARG A 59 0.12 14.73 3.61
CA ARG A 59 0.28 13.59 4.51
C ARG A 59 -0.80 12.56 4.24
N LEU A 60 -0.41 11.35 3.88
CA LEU A 60 -1.32 10.28 3.48
C LEU A 60 -1.07 9.01 4.31
N THR A 61 -2.10 8.19 4.48
CA THR A 61 -1.94 6.84 5.05
C THR A 61 -2.88 5.88 4.33
N ASN A 62 -2.44 4.64 4.12
CA ASN A 62 -3.25 3.62 3.49
C ASN A 62 -2.91 2.22 4.01
N VAL A 63 -3.79 1.28 3.67
CA VAL A 63 -3.52 -0.16 3.72
C VAL A 63 -3.73 -0.70 2.32
N GLN A 64 -2.64 -0.91 1.60
CA GLN A 64 -2.67 -1.29 0.19
C GLN A 64 -2.60 -2.80 0.05
N LYS A 65 -3.53 -3.37 -0.72
CA LYS A 65 -3.42 -4.75 -1.22
C LYS A 65 -2.29 -4.83 -2.24
N CYS A 66 -1.36 -5.76 -2.06
CA CYS A 66 -0.16 -5.90 -2.87
C CYS A 66 -0.05 -7.31 -3.44
N ILE A 67 0.50 -7.43 -4.65
CA ILE A 67 1.00 -8.68 -5.20
C ILE A 67 2.51 -8.59 -5.44
N ARG A 68 3.25 -9.59 -4.96
CA ARG A 68 4.66 -9.84 -5.29
C ARG A 68 4.82 -11.25 -5.82
N THR A 69 4.83 -11.39 -7.14
CA THR A 69 5.09 -12.68 -7.81
C THR A 69 6.53 -13.14 -7.66
N ASN A 70 7.47 -12.22 -7.48
CA ASN A 70 8.89 -12.56 -7.28
C ASN A 70 9.15 -13.31 -5.96
N ASP A 71 8.21 -13.25 -5.01
CA ASP A 71 8.30 -13.98 -3.75
C ASP A 71 7.75 -15.43 -3.86
N ILE A 72 7.26 -15.86 -5.03
CA ILE A 72 6.58 -17.16 -5.20
C ILE A 72 7.42 -18.35 -4.73
N ASP A 73 8.73 -18.33 -5.00
CA ASP A 73 9.63 -19.42 -4.62
C ASP A 73 9.86 -19.51 -3.11
N ASN A 74 9.52 -18.46 -2.35
CA ASN A 74 9.63 -18.41 -0.89
C ASN A 74 8.31 -18.78 -0.19
N VAL A 75 7.18 -18.75 -0.90
CA VAL A 75 5.85 -19.08 -0.37
C VAL A 75 5.80 -20.56 0.00
N GLY A 76 5.33 -20.86 1.21
CA GLY A 76 5.29 -22.23 1.75
C GLY A 76 6.62 -22.76 2.27
N LYS A 77 7.75 -22.08 1.99
CA LYS A 77 9.08 -22.43 2.53
C LYS A 77 9.44 -21.61 3.77
N THR A 78 8.83 -20.44 3.93
CA THR A 78 9.14 -19.50 5.00
C THR A 78 7.87 -19.03 5.69
N ALA A 79 7.99 -18.59 6.94
CA ALA A 79 6.87 -18.11 7.74
C ALA A 79 6.43 -16.66 7.41
N ARG A 80 7.03 -15.99 6.41
CA ARG A 80 6.90 -14.53 6.22
C ARG A 80 6.64 -14.07 4.78
N HIS A 81 6.74 -14.95 3.79
CA HIS A 81 6.55 -14.56 2.39
C HIS A 81 5.16 -14.98 1.90
N HIS A 82 4.49 -14.04 1.26
CA HIS A 82 3.21 -14.22 0.59
C HIS A 82 3.31 -13.63 -0.81
N THR A 83 2.49 -14.14 -1.74
CA THR A 83 2.28 -13.47 -3.03
C THR A 83 1.32 -12.30 -2.87
N PHE A 84 0.17 -12.51 -2.22
CA PHE A 84 -0.81 -11.48 -1.89
C PHE A 84 -0.73 -11.11 -0.41
N PHE A 85 -0.62 -9.82 -0.11
CA PHE A 85 -0.56 -9.31 1.26
C PHE A 85 -1.04 -7.86 1.34
N GLU A 86 -1.24 -7.35 2.56
CA GLU A 86 -1.55 -5.94 2.79
C GLU A 86 -0.31 -5.20 3.33
N MET A 87 0.00 -4.06 2.74
CA MET A 87 1.06 -3.15 3.18
C MET A 87 0.45 -1.92 3.84
N LEU A 88 0.78 -1.73 5.11
CA LEU A 88 0.36 -0.59 5.91
C LEU A 88 1.42 0.52 5.74
N GLY A 89 1.00 1.70 5.27
CA GLY A 89 1.91 2.79 4.95
C GLY A 89 1.44 4.16 5.46
N ASN A 90 2.40 5.04 5.72
CA ASN A 90 2.20 6.47 5.90
C ASN A 90 3.20 7.20 5.00
N TRP A 91 2.77 8.30 4.41
CA TRP A 91 3.46 9.02 3.36
C TRP A 91 3.41 10.51 3.65
#